data_AF-A0A202DXU8-F1
#
_entry.id   AF-A0A202DXU8-F1
#
_cell.length_a   1.000
_cell.length_b   1.000
_cell.length_c   1.000
_cell.angle_alpha   90.00
_cell.angle_beta   90.00
_cell.angle_gamma   90.00
#
_symmetry.space_group_name_H-M   'P 1'
#
loop_
_entity.id
_entity.type
_entity.pdbx_description
1 polymer ?
#
loop_
_entity_poly.entity_id
_entity_poly.type
_entity_poly.pdbx_seq_one_letter_code
_entity_poly.pdbx_strand_id
1 'polypeptide(L)'
;RDADIVYTDVWVSMGFEDEAADRIKTLEPYQVSEKLMALAKPDAKFMHCLPAYREKEVTGGVIDGPQSIVYDEAENRLHAQKAAMAVLMKK
;
A
#
# COMPACT_ATOMS: atom_id res chain seq x y z
N ARG A 1 -8.14 -13.54 -4.13
CA ARG A 1 -8.93 -13.62 -5.38
C ARG A 1 -10.20 -12.83 -5.17
N ASP A 2 -10.72 -12.18 -6.21
CA ASP A 2 -11.98 -11.42 -6.19
C ASP A 2 -12.03 -10.29 -5.14
N ALA A 3 -10.86 -9.75 -4.78
CA ALA A 3 -10.75 -8.64 -3.84
C ALA A 3 -11.23 -7.34 -4.49
N ASP A 4 -11.91 -6.49 -3.72
CA ASP A 4 -12.24 -5.12 -4.09
C ASP A 4 -11.06 -4.16 -3.85
N ILE A 5 -10.22 -4.47 -2.86
CA ILE A 5 -9.03 -3.70 -2.49
C ILE A 5 -7.85 -4.65 -2.35
N VAL A 6 -6.72 -4.28 -2.94
CA VAL A 6 -5.42 -4.88 -2.68
C VAL A 6 -4.55 -3.84 -2.00
N TYR A 7 -4.08 -4.15 -0.80
CA TYR A 7 -3.27 -3.26 0.02
C TYR A 7 -1.94 -3.92 0.33
N THR A 8 -0.83 -3.20 0.17
CA THR A 8 0.49 -3.66 0.62
C THR A 8 1.27 -2.54 1.32
N ASP A 9 2.38 -2.91 1.93
CA ASP A 9 3.34 -2.01 2.58
C ASP A 9 4.76 -2.54 2.36
N VAL A 10 5.76 -1.73 2.70
CA VAL A 10 7.18 -2.08 2.64
C VAL A 10 7.46 -3.37 3.41
N TRP A 11 8.27 -4.23 2.81
CA TRP A 11 8.65 -5.52 3.42
C TRP A 11 9.53 -5.36 4.66
N VAL A 12 10.34 -4.31 4.69
CA VAL A 12 11.27 -3.99 5.77
C VAL A 12 10.74 -2.77 6.48
N SER A 13 10.09 -3.01 7.63
CA SER A 13 9.60 -1.94 8.49
C SER A 13 10.77 -1.18 9.14
N MET A 14 10.53 0.08 9.51
CA MET A 14 11.52 0.88 10.24
C MET A 14 11.96 0.16 11.52
N GLY A 15 13.28 0.06 11.71
CA GLY A 15 13.88 -0.62 12.87
C GLY A 15 14.15 -2.12 12.69
N PHE A 16 13.90 -2.68 11.50
CA PHE A 16 14.18 -4.08 11.15
C PHE A 16 15.16 -4.21 9.98
N GLU A 17 16.05 -3.23 9.79
CA GLU A 17 16.98 -3.18 8.67
C GLU A 17 17.97 -4.36 8.66
N ASP A 18 18.34 -4.88 9.83
CA ASP A 18 19.22 -6.04 9.96
C ASP A 18 18.57 -7.34 9.42
N GLU A 19 17.24 -7.40 9.36
CA GLU A 19 16.48 -8.53 8.82
C GLU A 19 16.17 -8.38 7.32
N ALA A 20 16.63 -7.30 6.68
CA ALA A 20 16.19 -6.92 5.34
C ALA A 20 16.37 -8.04 4.30
N ALA A 21 17.52 -8.72 4.31
CA ALA A 21 17.82 -9.76 3.34
C ALA A 21 16.86 -10.97 3.45
N ASP A 22 16.56 -11.40 4.68
CA ASP A 22 15.67 -12.54 4.92
C ASP A 22 14.22 -12.20 4.59
N ARG A 23 13.79 -10.99 4.96
CA ARG A 23 12.44 -10.47 4.65
C ARG A 23 12.23 -10.32 3.16
N ILE A 24 13.17 -9.73 2.43
CA ILE A 24 13.07 -9.57 0.97
C ILE A 24 12.91 -10.94 0.30
N LYS A 25 13.74 -11.92 0.67
CA LYS A 25 13.65 -13.27 0.11
C LYS A 25 12.33 -13.95 0.44
N THR A 26 11.82 -13.78 1.67
CA THR A 26 10.57 -14.41 2.11
C THR A 26 9.33 -13.77 1.50
N LEU A 27 9.38 -12.45 1.26
CA LEU A 27 8.24 -11.64 0.82
C LEU A 27 8.22 -11.37 -0.69
N GLU A 28 9.30 -11.69 -1.43
CA GLU A 28 9.35 -11.60 -2.90
C GLU A 28 8.12 -12.22 -3.59
N PRO A 29 7.60 -13.41 -3.19
CA PRO A 29 6.42 -13.99 -3.81
C PRO A 29 5.12 -13.20 -3.61
N TYR A 30 5.13 -12.22 -2.69
CA TYR A 30 3.98 -11.38 -2.33
C TYR A 30 4.02 -10.00 -3.00
N GLN A 31 4.96 -9.74 -3.90
CA GLN A 31 4.96 -8.51 -4.69
C GLN A 31 3.61 -8.29 -5.39
N VAL A 32 3.04 -7.11 -5.20
CA VAL A 32 1.84 -6.69 -5.92
C VAL A 32 2.25 -6.27 -7.34
N SER A 33 2.07 -7.22 -8.26
CA SER A 33 2.25 -7.05 -9.71
C SER A 33 0.91 -7.00 -10.43
N GLU A 34 0.92 -6.64 -11.71
CA GLU A 34 -0.24 -6.66 -12.60
C GLU A 34 -0.84 -8.06 -12.66
N LYS A 35 0.00 -9.10 -12.62
CA LYS A 35 -0.44 -10.51 -12.56
C LYS A 35 -1.22 -10.80 -11.27
N LEU A 36 -0.79 -10.26 -10.13
CA LEU A 36 -1.53 -10.40 -8.87
C LEU A 36 -2.84 -9.62 -8.91
N MET A 37 -2.80 -8.37 -9.39
CA MET A 37 -3.97 -7.52 -9.56
C MET A 37 -5.01 -8.14 -10.50
N ALA A 38 -4.60 -8.88 -11.54
CA ALA A 38 -5.50 -9.61 -12.44
C ALA A 38 -6.29 -10.74 -11.75
N LEU A 39 -5.92 -11.14 -10.52
CA LEU A 39 -6.69 -12.08 -9.70
C LEU A 39 -7.73 -11.39 -8.82
N ALA A 40 -7.70 -10.06 -8.73
CA ALA A 40 -8.70 -9.24 -8.06
C ALA A 40 -9.86 -8.93 -9.03
N LYS A 41 -10.87 -8.19 -8.55
CA LYS A 41 -11.96 -7.73 -9.43
C LYS A 41 -11.43 -6.73 -10.48
N PRO A 42 -12.06 -6.63 -11.67
CA PRO A 42 -11.65 -5.69 -12.71
C PRO A 42 -11.60 -4.21 -12.27
N ASP A 43 -12.43 -3.84 -11.29
CA ASP A 43 -12.56 -2.50 -10.73
C ASP A 43 -11.88 -2.34 -9.36
N ALA A 44 -11.12 -3.35 -8.92
CA ALA A 44 -10.41 -3.32 -7.65
C ALA A 44 -9.46 -2.11 -7.56
N LYS A 45 -9.26 -1.58 -6.35
CA LYS A 45 -8.30 -0.49 -6.11
C LYS A 45 -7.04 -1.00 -5.45
N PHE A 46 -5.92 -0.40 -5.83
CA PHE A 46 -4.64 -0.60 -5.18
C PHE A 46 -4.36 0.54 -4.19
N MET A 47 -3.92 0.17 -2.99
CA MET A 47 -3.63 1.08 -1.87
C MET A 47 -2.26 0.77 -1.25
N HIS A 48 -1.61 1.79 -0.71
CA HIS A 48 -0.28 1.71 -0.08
C HIS A 48 -0.06 2.94 0.81
N CYS A 49 0.40 2.73 2.05
CA CYS A 49 0.51 3.80 3.06
C CYS A 49 1.62 4.84 2.78
N LEU A 50 2.64 4.43 2.01
CA LEU A 50 3.84 5.18 1.63
C LEU A 50 4.85 5.38 2.78
N PRO A 51 6.16 5.51 2.49
CA PRO A 51 6.80 5.47 1.17
C PRO A 51 6.79 4.06 0.56
N ALA A 52 6.76 3.97 -0.78
CA ALA A 52 6.86 2.70 -1.51
C ALA A 52 8.23 2.57 -2.21
N TYR A 53 8.78 1.37 -2.21
CA TYR A 53 9.90 0.92 -3.02
C TYR A 53 9.38 0.17 -4.25
N ARG A 54 9.35 0.86 -5.40
CA ARG A 54 9.06 0.23 -6.70
C ARG A 54 9.97 -0.97 -6.93
N GLU A 55 9.39 -2.00 -7.55
CA GLU A 55 10.02 -3.30 -7.85
C GLU A 55 10.38 -4.13 -6.60
N LYS A 56 9.89 -3.73 -5.41
CA LYS A 56 9.88 -4.56 -4.20
C LYS A 56 8.46 -4.98 -3.87
N GLU A 57 7.80 -4.37 -2.90
CA GLU A 57 6.44 -4.74 -2.50
C GLU A 57 5.38 -4.48 -3.58
N VAL A 58 5.68 -3.57 -4.52
CA VAL A 58 4.80 -3.22 -5.63
C VAL A 58 5.61 -2.89 -6.89
N THR A 59 5.10 -3.30 -8.05
CA THR A 59 5.64 -2.92 -9.37
C THR A 59 5.28 -1.48 -9.74
N GLY A 60 6.11 -0.83 -10.56
CA GLY A 60 5.81 0.50 -11.11
C GLY A 60 4.46 0.56 -11.85
N GLY A 61 4.15 -0.48 -12.63
CA GLY A 61 2.91 -0.55 -13.41
C GLY A 61 1.64 -0.60 -12.56
N VAL A 62 1.71 -1.14 -11.34
CA VAL A 62 0.57 -1.13 -10.40
C VAL A 62 0.45 0.21 -9.69
N ILE A 63 1.53 0.72 -9.07
CA ILE A 63 1.45 1.94 -8.24
C ILE A 63 1.19 3.20 -9.07
N ASP A 64 1.71 3.27 -10.29
CA ASP A 64 1.49 4.39 -11.21
C ASP A 64 0.32 4.11 -12.19
N GLY A 65 -0.34 2.96 -12.04
CA GLY A 65 -1.42 2.49 -12.90
C GLY A 65 -2.81 3.05 -12.55
N PRO A 66 -3.82 2.80 -13.42
CA PRO A 66 -5.14 3.42 -13.30
C PRO A 66 -6.00 2.91 -12.12
N GLN A 67 -5.63 1.76 -11.53
CA GLN A 67 -6.32 1.22 -10.34
C GLN A 67 -5.73 1.75 -9.03
N SER A 68 -4.59 2.45 -9.07
CA SER A 68 -3.92 3.02 -7.91
C SER A 68 -4.66 4.24 -7.39
N ILE A 69 -4.89 4.29 -6.07
CA ILE A 69 -5.47 5.44 -5.38
C ILE A 69 -4.55 5.94 -4.25
N VAL A 70 -3.24 5.64 -4.33
CA VAL A 70 -2.27 5.92 -3.25
C VAL A 70 -2.15 7.41 -2.90
N TYR A 71 -2.39 8.31 -3.86
CA TYR A 71 -2.36 9.74 -3.60
C TYR A 71 -3.64 10.26 -2.94
N ASP A 72 -4.81 9.77 -3.35
CA ASP A 72 -6.08 10.07 -2.67
C ASP A 72 -6.06 9.52 -1.23
N GLU A 73 -5.50 8.33 -1.04
CA GLU A 73 -5.26 7.75 0.28
C GLU A 73 -4.35 8.65 1.13
N ALA A 74 -3.23 9.11 0.58
CA ALA A 74 -2.31 10.00 1.26
C ALA A 74 -2.96 11.35 1.63
N GLU A 75 -3.72 11.94 0.71
CA GLU A 75 -4.47 13.19 0.96
C GLU A 75 -5.50 13.02 2.08
N ASN A 76 -6.21 11.89 2.10
CA ASN A 76 -7.25 11.62 3.08
C ASN A 76 -6.73 11.57 4.53
N ARG A 77 -5.42 11.41 4.75
CA ARG A 77 -4.81 11.59 6.08
C ARG A 77 -5.10 12.96 6.66
N LEU A 78 -5.06 14.03 5.86
CA LEU A 78 -5.37 15.39 6.32
C LEU A 78 -6.81 15.48 6.84
N HIS A 79 -7.76 14.96 6.08
CA HIS A 79 -9.18 15.04 6.41
C HIS A 79 -9.52 14.19 7.64
N ALA A 80 -9.02 12.95 7.68
CA ALA A 80 -9.21 12.05 8.80
C ALA A 80 -8.62 12.63 10.09
N GLN A 81 -7.41 13.21 10.04
CA GLN A 81 -6.78 13.81 11.22
C GLN A 81 -7.47 15.09 11.68
N LYS A 82 -7.96 15.95 10.77
CA LYS A 82 -8.81 17.09 11.13
C LYS A 82 -10.07 16.65 11.88
N ALA A 83 -10.73 15.60 11.41
CA ALA A 83 -11.91 15.04 12.08
C ALA A 83 -11.55 14.47 13.46
N ALA A 84 -10.46 13.71 13.56
CA ALA A 84 -9.98 13.17 14.84
C ALA A 84 -9.70 14.29 15.86
N MET A 85 -9.00 15.36 15.45
CA MET A 85 -8.77 16.52 16.33
C MET A 85 -10.07 17.19 16.76
N ALA A 86 -11.00 17.42 15.83
CA ALA A 86 -12.28 18.04 16.14
C ALA A 86 -13.13 17.21 17.12
N VAL A 87 -13.01 15.89 17.09
CA VAL A 87 -13.69 14.99 18.04
C VAL A 87 -12.98 14.99 19.39
N LEU A 88 -11.65 14.85 19.41
CA LEU A 88 -10.88 14.67 20.65
C LEU A 88 -10.68 15.98 21.43
N MET A 89 -10.67 17.13 20.75
CA MET A 89 -10.47 18.45 21.39
C MET A 89 -11.77 19.13 21.82
N LYS A 90 -12.93 18.59 21.42
CA LYS A 90 -14.22 19.02 21.96
C LYS A 90 -14.30 18.54 23.41
N LYS A 91 -14.11 19.47 24.35
CA LYS A 91 -14.51 19.30 25.74
C LYS A 91 -16.02 19.22 25.85
#